data_AF-A0A4Y2IG21-F1
#
_entry.id   AF-A0A4Y2IG21-F1
#
_cell.length_a   1.000
_cell.length_b   1.000
_cell.length_c   1.000
_cell.angle_alpha   90.00
_cell.angle_beta   90.00
_cell.angle_gamma   90.00
#
_symmetry.space_group_name_H-M   'P 1'
#
loop_
_entity.id
_entity.type
_entity.pdbx_description
1 polymer ?
#
loop_
_entity_poly.entity_id
_entity_poly.type
_entity_poly.pdbx_seq_one_letter_code
_entity_poly.pdbx_strand_id
1 'polypeptide(L)'
;MIFIGGYVHGTVIVEFPTLIALSICYLVKRWVLLLSSYNIYLKNMDFHTNQANFGSIFQEYIIIEKNLRILKETLSIPLLLCLSCAFVNSYIMLSELLQLKIEPFILLEICTFSIMDLVSTTGLTICCSMIPENMLKIKITAGILLDRYQLYDVIKEKEILILKRIEGKNIIYLTAGDMIDIKKSLFLSSSGTLLTYGLLIYNLD
;
A
#
# COMPACT_ATOMS: atom_id res chain seq x y z
N MET A 1 -37.85 -11.04 -2.86
CA MET A 1 -36.54 -11.74 -2.90
C MET A 1 -35.42 -10.85 -3.46
N ILE A 2 -35.69 -9.98 -4.44
CA ILE A 2 -34.73 -9.03 -5.03
C ILE A 2 -34.19 -8.02 -4.00
N PHE A 3 -35.03 -7.52 -3.08
CA PHE A 3 -34.62 -6.56 -2.05
C PHE A 3 -33.62 -7.13 -1.02
N ILE A 4 -33.81 -8.39 -0.61
CA ILE A 4 -32.89 -9.05 0.34
C ILE A 4 -31.57 -9.39 -0.37
N GLY A 5 -31.62 -9.78 -1.64
CA GLY A 5 -30.43 -10.01 -2.46
C GLY A 5 -29.61 -8.75 -2.66
N GLY A 6 -30.24 -7.62 -3.02
CA GLY A 6 -29.58 -6.33 -3.13
C GLY A 6 -29.00 -5.82 -1.80
N TYR A 7 -29.72 -6.01 -0.69
CA TYR A 7 -29.26 -5.62 0.64
C TYR A 7 -28.06 -6.46 1.12
N VAL A 8 -28.09 -7.77 0.88
CA VAL A 8 -26.96 -8.66 1.18
C VAL A 8 -25.77 -8.34 0.26
N HIS A 9 -26.02 -7.98 -1.00
CA HIS A 9 -24.97 -7.56 -1.93
C HIS A 9 -24.33 -6.22 -1.50
N GLY A 10 -25.11 -5.18 -1.21
CA GLY A 10 -24.59 -3.89 -0.77
C GLY A 10 -23.82 -3.98 0.56
N THR A 11 -24.41 -4.65 1.56
CA THR A 11 -23.79 -4.71 2.90
C THR A 11 -22.56 -5.63 2.93
N VAL A 12 -22.66 -6.87 2.42
CA VAL A 12 -21.60 -7.88 2.56
C VAL A 12 -20.47 -7.68 1.55
N ILE A 13 -20.78 -7.21 0.34
CA ILE A 13 -19.82 -7.16 -0.77
C ILE A 13 -19.22 -5.76 -0.98
N VAL A 14 -19.84 -4.70 -0.45
CA VAL A 14 -19.32 -3.32 -0.60
C VAL A 14 -19.01 -2.69 0.76
N GLU A 15 -19.94 -2.65 1.71
CA GLU A 15 -19.71 -1.96 3.00
C GLU A 15 -18.61 -2.62 3.85
N PHE A 16 -18.64 -3.95 4.02
CA PHE A 16 -17.61 -4.63 4.82
C PHE A 16 -16.20 -4.51 4.20
N PRO A 17 -15.99 -4.79 2.90
CA PRO A 17 -14.68 -4.64 2.28
C PRO A 17 -14.16 -3.20 2.28
N THR A 18 -15.04 -2.21 2.12
CA THR A 18 -14.64 -0.79 2.16
C THR A 18 -14.25 -0.34 3.57
N LEU A 19 -14.97 -0.77 4.61
CA LEU A 19 -14.59 -0.52 6.01
C LEU A 19 -13.25 -1.19 6.36
N ILE A 20 -13.05 -2.43 5.92
CA ILE A 20 -11.79 -3.14 6.07
C ILE A 20 -10.68 -2.37 5.34
N ALA A 21 -10.89 -1.99 4.09
CA ALA A 21 -9.93 -1.21 3.30
C ALA A 21 -9.56 0.11 4.00
N LEU A 22 -10.53 0.81 4.58
CA LEU A 22 -10.31 2.07 5.29
C LEU A 22 -9.52 1.86 6.59
N SER A 23 -9.81 0.79 7.34
CA SER A 23 -9.04 0.41 8.53
C SER A 23 -7.58 0.08 8.19
N ILE A 24 -7.36 -0.63 7.07
CA ILE A 24 -6.03 -0.95 6.55
C ILE A 24 -5.31 0.33 6.15
N CYS A 25 -5.97 1.23 5.42
CA CYS A 25 -5.41 2.52 5.04
C CYS A 25 -4.99 3.34 6.26
N TYR A 26 -5.81 3.36 7.31
CA TYR A 26 -5.50 4.05 8.56
C TYR A 26 -4.25 3.48 9.24
N LEU A 27 -4.17 2.15 9.37
CA LEU A 27 -3.01 1.46 9.94
C LEU A 27 -1.74 1.75 9.14
N VAL A 28 -1.81 1.59 7.81
CA VAL A 28 -0.69 1.86 6.91
C VAL A 28 -0.24 3.32 7.02
N LYS A 29 -1.17 4.28 7.01
CA LYS A 29 -0.86 5.71 7.14
C LYS A 29 -0.13 6.02 8.44
N ARG A 30 -0.50 5.37 9.55
CA ARG A 30 0.21 5.53 10.83
C ARG A 30 1.68 5.09 10.73
N TRP A 31 1.95 3.97 10.08
CA TRP A 31 3.32 3.49 9.86
C TRP A 31 4.11 4.37 8.88
N VAL A 32 3.44 4.87 7.83
CA VAL A 32 4.03 5.83 6.87
C VAL A 32 4.46 7.12 7.59
N LEU A 33 3.64 7.63 8.52
CA LEU A 33 3.99 8.79 9.34
C LEU A 33 5.20 8.50 10.23
N LEU A 34 5.24 7.34 10.89
CA LEU A 34 6.39 6.94 11.71
C LEU A 34 7.69 6.87 10.88
N LEU A 35 7.64 6.27 9.69
CA LEU A 35 8.79 6.23 8.77
C LEU A 35 9.22 7.63 8.31
N SER A 36 8.24 8.51 8.02
CA SER A 36 8.54 9.89 7.62
C SER A 36 9.20 10.68 8.75
N SER A 37 8.69 10.57 9.97
CA SER A 37 9.28 11.20 11.15
C SER A 37 10.69 10.69 11.41
N TYR A 38 10.90 9.38 11.28
CA TYR A 38 12.24 8.77 11.38
C TYR A 38 13.19 9.33 10.32
N ASN A 39 12.72 9.47 9.07
CA ASN A 39 13.55 10.05 7.99
C ASN A 39 13.93 11.51 8.25
N ILE A 40 13.00 12.33 8.77
CA ILE A 40 13.28 13.72 9.15
C ILE A 40 14.30 13.76 10.29
N TYR A 41 14.12 12.90 11.30
CA TYR A 41 15.05 12.78 12.41
C TYR A 41 16.46 12.38 11.95
N LEU A 42 16.55 11.37 11.08
CA LEU A 42 17.81 10.92 10.48
C LEU A 42 18.50 12.05 9.68
N LYS A 43 17.72 12.82 8.91
CA LYS A 43 18.23 13.94 8.10
C LYS A 43 18.79 15.08 8.94
N ASN A 44 18.17 15.37 10.07
CA ASN A 44 18.55 16.47 10.97
C ASN A 44 19.58 16.04 12.02
N MET A 45 20.11 14.82 11.93
CA MET A 45 21.01 14.30 12.92
C MET A 45 22.42 14.88 12.74
N ASP A 46 22.87 15.68 13.70
CA ASP A 46 24.27 16.10 13.82
C ASP A 46 25.04 15.10 14.68
N PHE A 47 25.98 14.39 14.06
CA PHE A 47 26.72 13.30 14.68
C PHE A 47 27.80 13.78 15.66
N HIS A 48 28.20 15.05 15.57
CA HIS A 48 29.18 15.67 16.47
C HIS A 48 28.70 15.79 17.92
N THR A 49 27.39 15.85 18.16
CA THR A 49 26.80 16.08 19.49
C THR A 49 26.12 14.83 20.09
N ASN A 50 25.75 13.83 19.27
CA ASN A 50 24.82 12.77 19.67
C ASN A 50 25.31 11.32 19.44
N GLN A 51 26.62 11.04 19.57
CA GLN A 51 27.19 9.68 19.41
C GLN A 51 26.51 8.60 20.29
N ALA A 52 26.07 8.95 21.50
CA ALA A 52 25.40 8.01 22.41
C ALA A 52 24.02 7.53 21.91
N ASN A 53 23.36 8.33 21.04
CA ASN A 53 22.02 8.03 20.54
C ASN A 53 22.04 7.16 19.27
N PHE A 54 23.20 6.87 18.68
CA PHE A 54 23.27 6.12 17.43
C PHE A 54 22.82 4.65 17.58
N GLY A 55 23.17 4.04 18.71
CA GLY A 55 22.73 2.69 19.04
C GLY A 55 21.21 2.59 19.23
N SER A 56 20.59 3.59 19.88
CA SER A 56 19.15 3.61 20.08
C SER A 56 18.39 3.83 18.77
N ILE A 57 18.90 4.67 17.87
CA ILE A 57 18.30 4.92 16.55
C ILE A 57 18.28 3.68 15.67
N PHE A 58 19.36 2.90 15.71
CA PHE A 58 19.41 1.64 14.98
C PHE A 58 18.45 0.60 15.57
N GLN A 59 18.35 0.54 16.90
CA GLN A 59 17.35 -0.31 17.56
C GLN A 59 15.91 0.12 17.21
N GLU A 60 15.62 1.41 17.19
CA GLU A 60 14.32 1.94 16.75
C GLU A 60 14.00 1.53 15.31
N TYR A 61 14.98 1.63 14.40
CA TYR A 61 14.79 1.17 13.02
C TYR A 61 14.53 -0.33 12.93
N ILE A 62 15.26 -1.15 13.69
CA ILE A 62 15.02 -2.61 13.75
C ILE A 62 13.61 -2.90 14.26
N ILE A 63 13.13 -2.17 15.27
CA ILE A 63 11.79 -2.33 15.83
C ILE A 63 10.74 -1.95 14.77
N ILE A 64 10.92 -0.82 14.08
CA ILE A 64 10.03 -0.38 12.99
C ILE A 64 9.98 -1.44 11.88
N GLU A 65 11.13 -1.95 11.44
CA GLU A 65 11.21 -2.97 10.40
C GLU A 65 10.55 -4.29 10.81
N LYS A 66 10.78 -4.74 12.05
CA LYS A 66 10.13 -5.94 12.59
C LYS A 66 8.61 -5.76 12.58
N ASN A 67 8.12 -4.61 13.00
CA ASN A 67 6.68 -4.31 13.02
C ASN A 67 6.11 -4.18 11.60
N LEU A 68 6.86 -3.63 10.65
CA LEU A 68 6.45 -3.60 9.22
C LEU A 68 6.35 -5.00 8.62
N ARG A 69 7.21 -5.94 9.03
CA ARG A 69 7.12 -7.34 8.59
C ARG A 69 5.87 -8.02 9.16
N ILE A 70 5.60 -7.82 10.45
CA ILE A 70 4.37 -8.32 11.09
C ILE A 70 3.14 -7.69 10.41
N LEU A 71 3.19 -6.39 10.11
CA LEU A 71 2.13 -5.69 9.38
C LEU A 71 1.91 -6.29 7.99
N LYS A 72 2.98 -6.60 7.26
CA LYS A 72 2.90 -7.28 5.97
C LYS A 72 2.22 -8.64 6.09
N GLU A 73 2.66 -9.49 7.00
CA GLU A 73 2.11 -10.84 7.19
C GLU A 73 0.63 -10.78 7.57
N THR A 74 0.27 -9.92 8.52
CA THR A 74 -1.12 -9.75 9.00
C THR A 74 -2.06 -9.14 7.97
N LEU A 75 -1.58 -8.18 7.16
CA LEU A 75 -2.40 -7.54 6.14
C LEU A 75 -2.47 -8.33 4.83
N SER A 76 -1.60 -9.32 4.63
CA SER A 76 -1.49 -10.03 3.34
C SER A 76 -2.79 -10.67 2.88
N ILE A 77 -3.48 -11.37 3.78
CA ILE A 77 -4.75 -12.05 3.51
C ILE A 77 -5.90 -11.04 3.37
N PRO A 78 -6.10 -10.09 4.29
CA PRO A 78 -7.11 -9.03 4.13
C PRO A 78 -6.97 -8.24 2.82
N LEU A 79 -5.74 -7.88 2.44
CA LEU A 79 -5.46 -7.16 1.20
C LEU A 79 -5.84 -7.99 -0.03
N LEU A 80 -5.53 -9.29 -0.03
CA LEU A 80 -5.91 -10.20 -1.11
C LEU A 80 -7.44 -10.28 -1.26
N LEU A 81 -8.16 -10.43 -0.16
CA LEU A 81 -9.63 -10.53 -0.15
C LEU A 81 -10.30 -9.22 -0.60
N CYS A 82 -9.83 -8.07 -0.12
CA CYS A 82 -10.37 -6.78 -0.53
C CYS A 82 -10.14 -6.52 -2.03
N LEU A 83 -8.92 -6.80 -2.52
CA LEU A 83 -8.60 -6.61 -3.94
C LEU A 83 -9.40 -7.58 -4.81
N SER A 84 -9.44 -8.87 -4.48
CA SER A 84 -10.18 -9.86 -5.27
C SER A 84 -11.68 -9.54 -5.32
N CYS A 85 -12.27 -9.12 -4.20
CA CYS A 85 -13.67 -8.70 -4.16
C CYS A 85 -13.92 -7.52 -5.09
N ALA A 86 -13.09 -6.48 -5.01
CA ALA A 86 -13.26 -5.30 -5.85
C ALA A 86 -13.02 -5.58 -7.34
N PHE A 87 -12.11 -6.49 -7.68
CA PHE A 87 -11.90 -6.96 -9.05
C PHE A 87 -13.13 -7.68 -9.60
N VAL A 88 -13.71 -8.60 -8.83
CA VAL A 88 -14.91 -9.34 -9.23
C VAL A 88 -16.09 -8.37 -9.40
N ASN A 89 -16.28 -7.45 -8.46
CA ASN A 89 -17.34 -6.44 -8.55
C ASN A 89 -17.17 -5.54 -9.78
N SER A 90 -15.95 -5.09 -10.06
CA SER A 90 -15.64 -4.28 -11.24
C SER A 90 -15.92 -5.04 -12.54
N TYR A 91 -15.62 -6.35 -12.58
CA TYR A 91 -15.88 -7.19 -13.74
C TYR A 91 -17.38 -7.42 -13.97
N ILE A 92 -18.14 -7.72 -12.91
CA ILE A 92 -19.60 -7.90 -12.99
C ILE A 92 -20.25 -6.61 -13.51
N MET A 93 -19.88 -5.46 -12.93
CA MET A 93 -20.38 -4.16 -13.36
C MET A 93 -20.07 -3.87 -14.83
N LEU A 94 -18.85 -4.15 -15.28
CA LEU A 94 -18.47 -3.94 -16.67
C LEU A 94 -19.27 -4.83 -17.63
N SER A 95 -19.45 -6.11 -17.27
CA SER A 95 -20.25 -7.05 -18.07
C SER A 95 -21.71 -6.61 -18.16
N GLU A 96 -22.29 -6.18 -17.05
CA GLU A 96 -23.68 -5.73 -16.97
C GLU A 96 -23.93 -4.42 -17.73
N LEU A 97 -23.00 -3.47 -17.63
CA LEU A 97 -23.07 -2.19 -18.33
C LEU A 97 -22.99 -2.36 -19.85
N LEU A 98 -22.11 -3.25 -20.33
CA LEU A 98 -21.96 -3.54 -21.75
C LEU A 98 -23.17 -4.25 -22.34
N GLN A 99 -23.83 -5.12 -21.57
CA GLN A 99 -25.01 -5.86 -22.03
C GLN A 99 -26.32 -5.03 -22.00
N LEU A 100 -26.31 -3.80 -21.45
CA LEU A 100 -27.40 -2.80 -21.53
C LEU A 100 -28.81 -3.30 -21.15
N LYS A 101 -28.92 -4.39 -20.38
CA LYS A 101 -30.18 -5.07 -20.03
C LYS A 101 -30.87 -4.54 -18.77
N ILE A 102 -30.47 -3.37 -18.26
CA ILE A 102 -30.78 -2.96 -16.88
C ILE A 102 -31.70 -1.74 -16.82
N GLU A 103 -32.67 -1.78 -15.91
CA GLU A 103 -33.53 -0.63 -15.60
C GLU A 103 -32.72 0.55 -15.00
N PRO A 104 -33.07 1.81 -15.34
CA PRO A 104 -32.26 2.97 -14.97
C PRO A 104 -32.08 3.17 -13.45
N PHE A 105 -33.00 2.69 -12.63
CA PHE A 105 -32.88 2.76 -11.16
C PHE A 105 -31.79 1.81 -10.63
N ILE A 106 -31.72 0.58 -11.14
CA ILE A 106 -30.72 -0.42 -10.75
C ILE A 106 -29.33 0.00 -11.26
N LEU A 107 -29.27 0.62 -12.44
CA LEU A 107 -28.04 1.18 -13.01
C LEU A 107 -27.41 2.22 -12.07
N LEU A 108 -28.21 3.12 -11.48
CA LEU A 108 -27.70 4.15 -10.57
C LEU A 108 -27.04 3.54 -9.33
N GLU A 109 -27.69 2.53 -8.73
CA GLU A 109 -27.18 1.84 -7.53
C GLU A 109 -25.86 1.11 -7.81
N ILE A 110 -25.78 0.36 -8.91
CA ILE A 110 -24.56 -0.32 -9.36
C ILE A 110 -23.43 0.68 -9.63
N CYS A 111 -23.73 1.81 -10.30
CA CYS A 111 -22.75 2.86 -10.54
C CYS A 111 -22.20 3.43 -9.23
N THR A 112 -23.05 3.68 -8.22
CA THR A 112 -22.58 4.22 -6.94
C THR A 112 -21.66 3.25 -6.20
N PHE A 113 -21.99 1.96 -6.17
CA PHE A 113 -21.13 0.94 -5.56
C PHE A 113 -19.82 0.76 -6.30
N SER A 114 -19.84 0.77 -7.64
CA SER A 114 -18.63 0.69 -8.45
C SER A 114 -17.68 1.86 -8.23
N ILE A 115 -18.21 3.09 -8.11
CA ILE A 115 -17.39 4.26 -7.79
C ILE A 115 -16.77 4.11 -6.40
N MET A 116 -17.52 3.62 -5.41
CA MET A 116 -17.00 3.39 -4.06
C MET A 116 -15.90 2.31 -4.02
N ASP A 117 -16.07 1.22 -4.77
CA ASP A 117 -15.04 0.18 -4.93
C ASP A 117 -13.79 0.71 -5.63
N LEU A 118 -13.95 1.55 -6.66
CA LEU A 118 -12.83 2.21 -7.33
C LEU A 118 -12.07 3.13 -6.37
N VAL A 119 -12.78 3.95 -5.59
CA VAL A 119 -12.17 4.87 -4.63
C VAL A 119 -11.45 4.11 -3.52
N SER A 120 -12.05 3.04 -2.99
CA SER A 120 -11.44 2.25 -1.92
C SER A 120 -10.20 1.49 -2.40
N THR A 121 -10.25 0.85 -3.58
CA THR A 121 -9.11 0.14 -4.14
C THR A 121 -7.96 1.06 -4.54
N THR A 122 -8.26 2.19 -5.17
CA THR A 122 -7.24 3.21 -5.50
C THR A 122 -6.60 3.76 -4.24
N GLY A 123 -7.40 4.15 -3.24
CA GLY A 123 -6.92 4.64 -1.96
C GLY A 123 -6.03 3.63 -1.26
N LEU A 124 -6.46 2.37 -1.19
CA LEU A 124 -5.70 1.27 -0.59
C LEU A 124 -4.38 1.01 -1.31
N THR A 125 -4.39 0.95 -2.64
CA THR A 125 -3.17 0.75 -3.43
C THR A 125 -2.18 1.90 -3.23
N ILE A 126 -2.66 3.15 -3.23
CA ILE A 126 -1.84 4.33 -2.99
C ILE A 126 -1.26 4.30 -1.57
N CYS A 127 -2.09 4.10 -0.54
CA CYS A 127 -1.65 4.03 0.85
C CYS A 127 -0.59 2.94 1.05
N CYS A 128 -0.84 1.73 0.55
CA CYS A 128 0.10 0.63 0.66
C CYS A 128 1.42 0.91 -0.06
N SER A 129 1.40 1.62 -1.20
CA SER A 129 2.61 2.00 -1.94
C SER A 129 3.48 3.06 -1.23
N MET A 130 2.94 3.81 -0.26
CA MET A 130 3.71 4.82 0.47
C MET A 130 4.75 4.24 1.44
N ILE A 131 4.55 3.01 1.94
CA ILE A 131 5.52 2.33 2.81
C ILE A 131 6.87 2.12 2.09
N PRO A 132 6.93 1.40 0.94
CA PRO A 132 8.18 1.19 0.25
C PRO A 132 8.82 2.49 -0.23
N GLU A 133 8.02 3.50 -0.60
CA GLU A 133 8.52 4.83 -0.96
C GLU A 133 9.24 5.53 0.21
N ASN A 134 8.66 5.49 1.41
CA ASN A 134 9.29 6.10 2.58
C ASN A 134 10.50 5.31 3.08
N MET A 135 10.49 3.97 2.99
CA MET A 135 11.71 3.18 3.25
C MET A 135 12.83 3.51 2.27
N LEU A 136 12.50 3.70 0.99
CA LEU A 136 13.47 4.11 -0.03
C LEU A 136 14.04 5.51 0.26
N LYS A 137 13.23 6.45 0.75
CA LYS A 137 13.72 7.76 1.21
C LYS A 137 14.71 7.62 2.37
N ILE A 138 14.43 6.77 3.36
CA ILE A 138 15.36 6.51 4.47
C ILE A 138 16.67 5.92 3.95
N LYS A 139 16.61 4.98 3.00
CA LYS A 139 17.77 4.39 2.35
C LYS A 139 18.64 5.44 1.66
N ILE A 140 18.01 6.34 0.90
CA ILE A 140 18.70 7.46 0.22
C ILE A 140 19.32 8.41 1.24
N THR A 141 18.58 8.80 2.29
CA THR A 141 19.10 9.68 3.33
C THR A 141 20.30 9.04 4.05
N ALA A 142 20.24 7.73 4.33
CA ALA A 142 21.37 7.00 4.90
C ALA A 142 22.59 7.00 3.97
N GLY A 143 22.39 6.81 2.66
CA GLY A 143 23.47 6.91 1.65
C GLY A 143 24.09 8.31 1.59
N ILE A 144 23.26 9.36 1.54
CA ILE A 144 23.74 10.76 1.55
C ILE A 144 24.55 11.08 2.81
N LEU A 145 24.10 10.59 3.96
CA LEU A 145 24.84 10.73 5.22
C LEU A 145 26.18 9.99 5.13
N LEU A 146 26.18 8.75 4.64
CA LEU A 146 27.40 7.95 4.48
C LEU A 146 28.42 8.64 3.56
N ASP A 147 27.99 9.18 2.43
CA ASP A 147 28.84 9.93 1.49
C ASP A 147 29.42 11.20 2.12
N ARG A 148 28.60 11.97 2.84
CA ARG A 148 29.08 13.14 3.58
C ARG A 148 30.13 12.74 4.60
N TYR A 149 29.94 11.63 5.31
CA TYR A 149 30.82 11.24 6.41
C TYR A 149 32.08 10.52 5.98
N GLN A 150 32.13 9.87 4.82
CA GLN A 150 33.40 9.41 4.25
C GLN A 150 34.35 10.57 3.92
N LEU A 151 33.82 11.78 3.72
CA LEU A 151 34.61 12.99 3.45
C LEU A 151 35.08 13.70 4.74
N TYR A 152 34.44 13.44 5.88
CA TYR A 152 34.82 13.99 7.19
C TYR A 152 35.39 12.86 8.05
N ASP A 153 36.72 12.82 8.21
CA ASP A 153 37.56 11.82 8.90
C ASP A 153 37.29 11.63 10.42
N VAL A 154 36.05 11.87 10.88
CA VAL A 154 35.69 12.13 12.27
C VAL A 154 34.79 11.03 12.87
N ILE A 155 34.31 10.07 12.07
CA ILE A 155 33.33 9.06 12.52
C ILE A 155 33.97 7.70 12.82
N LYS A 156 33.53 7.07 13.93
CA LYS A 156 33.92 5.70 14.31
C LYS A 156 33.39 4.69 13.29
N GLU A 157 34.21 3.71 12.91
CA GLU A 157 33.85 2.61 11.98
C GLU A 157 32.48 1.97 12.27
N LYS A 158 32.09 1.87 13.54
CA LYS A 158 30.81 1.29 13.97
C LYS A 158 29.59 2.06 13.45
N GLU A 159 29.63 3.39 13.39
CA GLU A 159 28.50 4.22 12.94
C GLU A 159 28.35 4.14 11.41
N ILE A 160 29.47 4.12 10.69
CA ILE A 160 29.53 3.88 9.24
C ILE A 160 28.97 2.50 8.90
N LEU A 161 29.33 1.46 9.66
CA LEU A 161 28.80 0.10 9.50
C LEU A 161 27.27 0.04 9.70
N ILE A 162 26.73 0.81 10.64
CA ILE A 162 25.29 0.88 10.90
C ILE A 162 24.56 1.55 9.75
N LEU A 163 25.05 2.71 9.28
CA LEU A 163 24.49 3.42 8.12
C LEU A 163 24.51 2.53 6.87
N LYS A 164 25.64 1.87 6.61
CA LYS A 164 25.79 0.90 5.51
C LYS A 164 24.82 -0.27 5.63
N ARG A 165 24.50 -0.68 6.86
CA ARG A 165 23.51 -1.74 7.11
C ARG A 165 22.08 -1.27 6.87
N ILE A 166 21.73 -0.03 7.21
CA ILE A 166 20.43 0.58 6.90
C ILE A 166 20.29 0.74 5.38
N GLU A 167 21.32 1.28 4.72
CA GLU A 167 21.37 1.41 3.26
C GLU A 167 21.31 0.05 2.56
N GLY A 168 22.00 -0.97 3.08
CA GLY A 168 22.00 -2.31 2.49
C GLY A 168 20.69 -3.10 2.68
N LYS A 169 19.72 -2.59 3.45
CA LYS A 169 18.48 -3.33 3.70
C LYS A 169 17.55 -3.32 2.50
N ASN A 170 16.86 -4.44 2.31
CA ASN A 170 15.81 -4.58 1.31
C ASN A 170 14.56 -3.80 1.71
N ILE A 171 13.92 -3.20 0.72
CA ILE A 171 12.65 -2.49 0.89
C ILE A 171 11.54 -3.52 1.12
N ILE A 172 10.71 -3.29 2.13
CA ILE A 172 9.56 -4.13 2.42
C ILE A 172 8.37 -3.61 1.61
N TYR A 173 7.87 -4.46 0.71
CA TYR A 173 6.61 -4.24 0.02
C TYR A 173 5.48 -4.97 0.78
N LEU A 174 4.32 -4.33 0.87
CA LEU A 174 3.09 -5.00 1.27
C LEU A 174 2.70 -5.96 0.13
N THR A 175 2.45 -7.22 0.48
CA THR A 175 2.03 -8.25 -0.46
C THR A 175 0.56 -8.56 -0.26
N ALA A 176 -0.17 -8.82 -1.34
CA ALA A 176 -1.47 -9.48 -1.28
C ALA A 176 -1.24 -11.00 -1.40
N GLY A 177 -1.57 -11.74 -0.34
CA GLY A 177 -1.43 -13.19 -0.27
C GLY A 177 -0.02 -13.74 -0.51
N ASP A 178 1.02 -12.93 -0.28
CA ASP A 178 2.43 -13.23 -0.63
C ASP A 178 2.71 -13.52 -2.11
N MET A 179 1.72 -13.31 -2.99
CA MET A 179 1.86 -13.53 -4.42
C MET A 179 2.08 -12.23 -5.18
N ILE A 180 1.48 -11.12 -4.71
CA ILE A 180 1.44 -9.87 -5.47
C ILE A 180 1.97 -8.72 -4.62
N ASP A 181 3.09 -8.11 -5.05
CA ASP A 181 3.57 -6.86 -4.46
C ASP A 181 2.62 -5.70 -4.80
N ILE A 182 2.13 -5.01 -3.77
CA ILE A 182 1.29 -3.83 -3.96
C ILE A 182 2.17 -2.64 -4.37
N LYS A 183 2.17 -2.37 -5.67
CA LYS A 183 2.84 -1.24 -6.32
C LYS A 183 1.83 -0.41 -7.09
N LYS A 184 2.15 0.86 -7.35
CA LYS A 184 1.30 1.72 -8.20
C LYS A 184 1.05 1.11 -9.59
N SER A 185 2.00 0.32 -10.10
CA SER A 185 1.85 -0.41 -11.37
C SER A 185 0.74 -1.47 -11.35
N LEU A 186 0.38 -2.00 -10.18
CA LEU A 186 -0.71 -2.98 -10.03
C LEU A 186 -2.04 -2.37 -10.47
N PHE A 187 -2.29 -1.11 -10.08
CA PHE A 187 -3.50 -0.38 -10.48
C PHE A 187 -3.59 -0.13 -11.99
N LEU A 188 -2.46 0.15 -12.63
CA LEU A 188 -2.40 0.29 -14.09
C LEU A 188 -2.67 -1.05 -14.79
N SER A 189 -2.05 -2.12 -14.29
CA SER A 189 -2.26 -3.47 -14.82
C SER A 189 -3.71 -3.92 -14.65
N SER A 190 -4.31 -3.66 -13.48
CA SER A 190 -5.71 -4.01 -13.19
C SER A 190 -6.68 -3.31 -14.12
N SER A 191 -6.49 -2.00 -14.30
CA SER A 191 -7.31 -1.18 -15.19
C SER A 191 -7.16 -1.64 -16.64
N GLY A 192 -5.93 -1.94 -17.08
CA GLY A 192 -5.67 -2.48 -18.41
C GLY A 192 -6.34 -3.83 -18.65
N THR A 193 -6.29 -4.74 -17.66
CA THR A 193 -6.98 -6.04 -17.78
C THR A 193 -8.50 -5.88 -17.87
N LEU A 194 -9.10 -5.04 -17.03
CA LEU A 194 -10.54 -4.79 -17.06
C LEU A 194 -10.97 -4.24 -18.41
N LEU A 195 -10.26 -3.25 -18.95
CA LEU A 195 -10.54 -2.70 -20.28
C LEU A 195 -10.41 -3.74 -21.40
N THR A 196 -9.34 -4.56 -21.35
CA THR A 196 -9.09 -5.58 -22.38
C THR A 196 -10.18 -6.65 -22.37
N TYR A 197 -10.54 -7.16 -21.20
CA TYR A 197 -11.61 -8.16 -21.07
C TYR A 197 -13.00 -7.55 -21.36
N GLY A 198 -13.25 -6.30 -20.96
CA GLY A 198 -14.47 -5.60 -21.32
C GLY A 198 -14.65 -5.44 -22.82
N LEU A 199 -13.60 -5.02 -23.53
CA LEU A 199 -13.62 -4.91 -24.99
C LEU A 199 -13.81 -6.27 -25.67
N LEU A 200 -13.21 -7.33 -25.13
CA LEU A 200 -13.43 -8.69 -25.63
C LEU A 200 -14.90 -9.12 -25.49
N ILE A 201 -15.51 -8.88 -24.33
CA ILE A 201 -16.93 -9.18 -24.09
C ILE A 201 -17.82 -8.39 -25.05
N TYR A 202 -17.55 -7.10 -25.22
CA TYR A 202 -18.30 -6.25 -26.14
C TYR A 202 -18.25 -6.73 -27.60
N ASN A 203 -17.11 -7.29 -28.03
CA ASN A 203 -16.92 -7.79 -29.40
C ASN A 203 -17.37 -9.25 -29.59
N LEU A 204 -17.74 -9.95 -28.50
CA LEU A 204 -18.24 -11.33 -28.54
C LEU A 204 -19.76 -11.41 -28.68
N ASP A 205 -20.46 -10.30 -28.38
CA ASP A 205 -21.85 -10.06 -28.75
C ASP A 205 -21.95 -9.46 -30.17
#